data_AF-A0A3P7K241-F1
#
_entry.id   AF-A0A3P7K241-F1
#
_cell.length_a   1.000
_cell.length_b   1.000
_cell.length_c   1.000
_cell.angle_alpha   90.00
_cell.angle_beta   90.00
_cell.angle_gamma   90.00
#
_symmetry.space_group_name_H-M   'P 1'
#
loop_
_entity.id
_entity.type
_entity.pdbx_description
1 polymer ?
#
loop_
_entity_poly.entity_id
_entity_poly.type
_entity_poly.pdbx_seq_one_letter_code
_entity_poly.pdbx_strand_id
1 'polypeptide(L)'
;MSSEMMQMFSVMDGLFNFRPSVRPVPVDVHIQGFPGQHYCPRMALMNKPAFKAIISYSPLKPVLVFVASRRQTRLTAMAFISHLVAESDPRQWLHIDMAELEVLLQSVKDENLKLTLPFGIGMHHAGLTPHERAIVEQVDVLQMMGRAGRPQYDTSAVA
;
A
#
# COMPACT_ATOMS: atom_id res chain seq x y z
N MET A 1 -17.44 -15.98 15.60
CA MET A 1 -17.87 -15.13 16.72
C MET A 1 -18.56 -16.04 17.72
N SER A 2 -18.01 -16.14 18.94
CA SER A 2 -18.44 -17.11 19.94
C SER A 2 -19.79 -16.74 20.54
N SER A 3 -20.54 -17.75 20.98
CA SER A 3 -21.76 -17.63 21.80
C SER A 3 -21.59 -16.72 23.03
N GLU A 4 -20.36 -16.54 23.49
CA GLU A 4 -19.98 -15.66 24.60
C GLU A 4 -20.25 -14.19 24.28
N MET A 5 -20.05 -13.73 23.04
CA MET A 5 -20.39 -12.36 22.65
C MET A 5 -21.91 -12.12 22.65
N MET A 6 -22.70 -13.10 22.24
CA MET A 6 -24.17 -13.01 22.28
C MET A 6 -24.65 -12.86 23.72
N GLN A 7 -24.08 -13.65 24.63
CA GLN A 7 -24.38 -13.57 26.06
C GLN A 7 -23.93 -12.24 26.67
N MET A 8 -22.74 -11.76 26.34
CA MET A 8 -22.20 -10.50 26.86
C MET A 8 -23.07 -9.29 26.50
N PHE A 9 -23.61 -9.25 25.28
CA PHE A 9 -24.46 -8.14 24.83
C PHE A 9 -25.96 -8.37 25.06
N SER A 10 -26.36 -9.52 25.61
CA SER A 10 -27.78 -9.92 25.74
C SER A 10 -28.55 -9.84 24.41
N VAL A 11 -27.88 -10.10 23.30
CA VAL A 11 -28.46 -10.08 21.95
C VAL A 11 -28.62 -11.52 21.48
N MET A 12 -29.88 -11.97 21.42
CA MET A 12 -30.23 -13.34 20.99
C MET A 12 -30.59 -13.41 19.50
N ASP A 13 -31.04 -12.30 18.90
CA ASP A 13 -31.42 -12.18 17.50
C ASP A 13 -30.74 -10.98 16.83
N GLY A 14 -30.56 -11.03 15.50
CA GLY A 14 -29.97 -9.93 14.72
C GLY A 14 -28.43 -9.92 14.68
N LEU A 15 -27.77 -10.95 15.23
CA LEU A 15 -26.32 -11.12 15.13
C LEU A 15 -25.93 -11.97 13.92
N PHE A 16 -25.16 -11.39 13.00
CA PHE A 16 -24.68 -12.09 11.81
C PHE A 16 -23.16 -12.24 11.85
N ASN A 17 -22.68 -13.48 11.96
CA ASN A 17 -21.26 -13.82 11.97
C ASN A 17 -20.83 -14.38 10.61
N PHE A 18 -20.27 -13.51 9.78
CA PHE A 18 -19.85 -13.83 8.43
C PHE A 18 -18.42 -14.38 8.38
N ARG A 19 -18.20 -15.46 7.61
CA ARG A 19 -16.85 -15.97 7.35
C ARG A 19 -16.07 -14.97 6.48
N PRO A 20 -14.74 -14.84 6.63
CA PRO A 20 -13.94 -13.99 5.74
C PRO A 20 -14.12 -14.28 4.24
N SER A 21 -14.50 -15.51 3.88
CA SER A 21 -14.77 -15.94 2.51
C SER A 21 -16.01 -15.30 1.88
N VAL A 22 -16.93 -14.72 2.64
CA VAL A 22 -18.14 -14.07 2.09
C VAL A 22 -17.92 -12.60 1.73
N ARG A 23 -16.66 -12.19 1.56
CA ARG A 23 -16.33 -10.84 1.08
C ARG A 23 -16.91 -10.61 -0.31
N PRO A 24 -17.51 -9.43 -0.57
CA PRO A 24 -17.98 -9.07 -1.91
C PRO A 24 -16.88 -9.08 -2.96
N VAL A 25 -15.65 -8.72 -2.57
CA VAL A 25 -14.44 -8.88 -3.39
C VAL A 25 -13.59 -9.97 -2.77
N PRO A 26 -13.47 -11.14 -3.41
CA PRO A 26 -12.59 -12.21 -2.95
C PRO A 26 -11.14 -11.71 -2.83
N VAL A 27 -10.45 -12.19 -1.80
CA VAL A 27 -9.03 -11.87 -1.57
C VAL A 27 -8.24 -13.15 -1.63
N ASP A 28 -7.25 -13.20 -2.52
CA ASP A 28 -6.19 -14.19 -2.50
C ASP A 28 -5.07 -13.72 -1.58
N VAL A 29 -4.57 -14.59 -0.71
CA VAL A 29 -3.63 -14.23 0.36
C VAL A 29 -2.39 -15.09 0.25
N HIS A 30 -1.24 -14.45 0.07
CA HIS A 30 0.06 -15.11 0.01
C HIS A 30 0.89 -14.74 1.23
N ILE A 31 1.33 -15.75 1.99
CA ILE A 31 2.18 -15.54 3.16
C ILE A 31 3.60 -16.01 2.84
N GLN A 32 4.55 -15.07 2.88
CA GLN A 32 5.96 -15.36 2.70
C GLN A 32 6.75 -15.08 3.98
N GLY A 33 7.41 -16.12 4.50
CA GLY A 33 8.30 -16.01 5.66
C GLY A 33 9.72 -15.55 5.28
N PHE A 34 10.33 -14.72 6.12
CA PHE A 34 11.70 -14.23 5.93
C PHE A 34 12.57 -14.56 7.15
N PRO A 35 13.66 -15.33 6.98
CA PRO A 35 14.53 -15.71 8.09
C PRO A 35 15.41 -14.54 8.58
N GLY A 36 16.02 -14.71 9.74
CA GLY A 36 16.96 -13.77 10.35
C GLY A 36 16.38 -13.04 11.55
N GLN A 37 17.17 -12.90 12.61
CA GLN A 37 16.71 -12.29 13.88
C GLN A 37 16.76 -10.75 13.84
N HIS A 38 17.77 -10.19 13.18
CA HIS A 38 17.99 -8.75 13.14
C HIS A 38 17.00 -8.04 12.23
N TYR A 39 16.36 -6.99 12.76
CA TYR A 39 15.27 -6.29 12.10
C TYR A 39 15.68 -5.63 10.77
N CYS A 40 16.71 -4.78 10.76
CA CYS A 40 17.05 -3.98 9.58
C CYS A 40 17.46 -4.83 8.36
N PRO A 41 18.35 -5.84 8.49
CA PRO A 41 18.70 -6.69 7.35
C PRO A 41 17.50 -7.50 6.84
N ARG A 42 16.64 -7.98 7.76
CA ARG A 42 15.41 -8.70 7.39
C ARG A 42 14.45 -7.83 6.58
N MET A 43 14.25 -6.57 6.96
CA MET A 43 13.41 -5.64 6.18
C MET A 43 14.02 -5.34 4.80
N ALA A 44 15.34 -5.19 4.71
CA ALA A 44 16.01 -4.98 3.43
C ALA A 44 15.86 -6.18 2.48
N LEU A 45 15.95 -7.41 3.02
CA LEU A 45 15.72 -8.65 2.27
C LEU A 45 14.30 -8.75 1.67
N MET A 46 13.31 -8.11 2.29
CA MET A 46 11.92 -8.12 1.84
C MET A 46 11.65 -7.19 0.64
N ASN A 47 12.48 -6.17 0.41
CA ASN A 47 12.22 -5.15 -0.62
C ASN A 47 12.16 -5.76 -2.04
N LYS A 48 13.14 -6.59 -2.41
CA LYS A 48 13.18 -7.19 -3.77
C LYS A 48 12.00 -8.15 -4.04
N PRO A 49 11.64 -9.07 -3.11
CA PRO A 49 10.44 -9.88 -3.24
C PRO A 49 9.14 -9.06 -3.29
N ALA A 50 9.03 -8.01 -2.47
CA ALA A 50 7.86 -7.12 -2.50
C ALA A 50 7.72 -6.42 -3.87
N PHE A 51 8.82 -5.90 -4.42
CA PHE A 51 8.84 -5.32 -5.77
C PHE A 51 8.36 -6.32 -6.84
N LYS A 52 8.86 -7.56 -6.79
CA LYS A 52 8.42 -8.62 -7.71
C LYS A 52 6.95 -9.02 -7.54
N ALA A 53 6.43 -8.97 -6.32
CA ALA A 53 5.02 -9.24 -6.05
C ALA A 53 4.13 -8.18 -6.69
N ILE A 54 4.53 -6.90 -6.66
CA ILE A 54 3.81 -5.82 -7.33
C ILE A 54 3.69 -6.09 -8.83
N ILE A 55 4.83 -6.35 -9.48
CA ILE A 55 4.86 -6.63 -10.93
C ILE A 55 4.02 -7.86 -11.28
N SER A 56 4.08 -8.91 -10.45
CA SER A 56 3.38 -10.18 -10.73
C SER A 56 1.87 -10.07 -10.52
N TYR A 57 1.43 -9.45 -9.42
CA TYR A 57 0.03 -9.50 -8.98
C TYR A 57 -0.76 -8.25 -9.32
N SER A 58 -0.10 -7.10 -9.47
CA SER A 58 -0.75 -5.79 -9.61
C SER A 58 0.02 -4.84 -10.53
N PRO A 59 0.38 -5.24 -11.76
CA PRO A 59 1.24 -4.43 -12.63
C PRO A 59 0.64 -3.07 -13.03
N LEU A 60 -0.69 -2.97 -13.07
CA LEU A 60 -1.43 -1.77 -13.52
C LEU A 60 -2.48 -1.29 -12.51
N LYS A 61 -2.61 -1.98 -11.37
CA LYS A 61 -3.58 -1.63 -10.34
C LYS A 61 -2.84 -1.00 -9.14
N PRO A 62 -3.47 -0.06 -8.42
CA PRO A 62 -2.87 0.56 -7.25
C PRO A 62 -2.42 -0.47 -6.20
N VAL A 63 -1.27 -0.21 -5.56
CA VAL A 63 -0.71 -1.06 -4.50
C VAL A 63 -0.48 -0.24 -3.25
N LEU A 64 -0.85 -0.79 -2.10
CA LEU A 64 -0.54 -0.23 -0.78
C LEU A 64 0.46 -1.11 -0.03
N VAL A 65 1.63 -0.56 0.29
CA VAL A 65 2.68 -1.27 1.04
C VAL A 65 2.74 -0.77 2.47
N PHE A 66 2.33 -1.60 3.43
CA PHE A 66 2.47 -1.30 4.85
C PHE A 66 3.88 -1.62 5.34
N VAL A 67 4.43 -0.70 6.13
CA VAL A 67 5.76 -0.82 6.74
C VAL A 67 5.68 -0.49 8.22
N ALA A 68 6.62 -1.03 9.00
CA ALA A 68 6.56 -0.97 10.46
C ALA A 68 7.01 0.37 11.08
N SER A 69 7.53 1.33 10.30
CA SER A 69 7.90 2.66 10.83
C SER A 69 7.97 3.75 9.75
N ARG A 70 7.94 5.02 10.17
CA ARG A 70 8.13 6.19 9.27
C ARG A 70 9.46 6.13 8.52
N ARG A 71 10.54 5.72 9.20
CA ARG A 71 11.86 5.54 8.59
C ARG A 71 11.82 4.45 7.52
N GLN A 72 11.11 3.35 7.77
CA GLN A 72 11.00 2.25 6.84
C GLN A 72 10.24 2.66 5.56
N THR A 73 9.24 3.55 5.66
CA THR A 73 8.52 4.09 4.49
C THR A 73 9.48 4.65 3.46
N ARG A 74 10.39 5.52 3.90
CA ARG A 74 11.42 6.10 3.04
C ARG A 74 12.39 5.05 2.49
N LEU A 75 12.90 4.16 3.35
CA LEU A 75 13.90 3.17 2.93
C LEU A 75 13.34 2.19 1.88
N THR A 76 12.10 1.75 2.04
CA THR A 76 11.44 0.85 1.09
C THR A 76 11.11 1.58 -0.22
N ALA A 77 10.61 2.82 -0.17
CA ALA A 77 10.37 3.63 -1.37
C ALA A 77 11.66 3.82 -2.20
N MET A 78 12.77 4.17 -1.56
CA MET A 78 14.07 4.33 -2.23
C MET A 78 14.61 3.02 -2.80
N ALA A 79 14.37 1.89 -2.12
CA ALA A 79 14.73 0.57 -2.64
C ALA A 79 13.91 0.21 -3.88
N PHE A 80 12.62 0.57 -3.93
CA PHE A 80 11.78 0.38 -5.11
C PHE A 80 12.23 1.25 -6.29
N ILE A 81 12.56 2.51 -6.08
CA ILE A 81 13.15 3.36 -7.14
C ILE A 81 14.41 2.73 -7.70
N SER A 82 15.27 2.21 -6.82
CA SER A 82 16.50 1.53 -7.25
C SER A 82 16.23 0.31 -8.12
N HIS A 83 15.09 -0.37 -7.93
CA HIS A 83 14.65 -1.46 -8.80
C HIS A 83 14.01 -0.94 -10.09
N LEU A 84 13.15 0.10 -10.03
CA LEU A 84 12.53 0.71 -11.21
C LEU A 84 13.55 1.26 -12.20
N VAL A 85 14.63 1.88 -11.74
CA VAL A 85 15.68 2.42 -12.62
C VAL A 85 16.39 1.31 -13.43
N ALA A 86 16.32 0.06 -12.98
CA ALA A 86 16.84 -1.09 -13.74
C ALA A 86 15.83 -1.67 -14.74
N GLU A 87 14.56 -1.25 -14.69
CA GLU A 87 13.52 -1.66 -15.64
C GLU A 87 13.56 -0.82 -16.92
N SER A 88 12.92 -1.32 -17.98
CA SER A 88 12.87 -0.61 -19.28
C SER A 88 12.17 0.75 -19.20
N ASP A 89 11.14 0.85 -18.36
CA ASP A 89 10.46 2.10 -18.02
C ASP A 89 10.51 2.34 -16.50
N PRO A 90 11.39 3.24 -16.02
CA PRO A 90 11.48 3.60 -14.62
C PRO A 90 10.25 4.35 -14.09
N ARG A 91 9.39 4.88 -14.96
CA ARG A 91 8.18 5.64 -14.58
C ARG A 91 6.89 4.87 -14.81
N GLN A 92 6.98 3.55 -15.00
CA GLN A 92 5.84 2.68 -15.26
C GLN A 92 4.71 2.74 -14.21
N TRP A 93 5.00 3.19 -12.99
CA TRP A 93 4.00 3.36 -11.91
C TRP A 93 3.46 4.79 -11.81
N LEU A 94 3.94 5.72 -12.63
CA LEU A 94 3.44 7.08 -12.67
C LEU A 94 2.18 7.14 -13.53
N HIS A 95 1.05 7.42 -12.90
CA HIS A 95 -0.27 7.48 -13.56
C HIS A 95 -0.84 8.91 -13.68
N ILE A 96 0.03 9.91 -13.53
CA ILE A 96 -0.28 11.34 -13.68
C ILE A 96 0.64 11.94 -14.74
N ASP A 97 0.15 12.95 -15.46
CA ASP A 97 0.99 13.69 -16.41
C ASP A 97 2.15 14.39 -15.69
N MET A 98 3.32 14.42 -16.32
CA MET A 98 4.52 15.01 -15.73
C MET A 98 4.36 16.51 -15.47
N ALA A 99 3.70 17.26 -16.36
CA ALA A 99 3.51 18.69 -16.17
C ALA A 99 2.53 18.97 -15.02
N GLU A 100 1.48 18.16 -14.88
CA GLU A 100 0.58 18.23 -13.73
C GLU A 100 1.30 17.91 -12.42
N LEU A 101 2.13 16.86 -12.41
CA LEU A 101 2.94 16.50 -11.25
C LEU A 101 3.90 17.63 -10.86
N GLU A 102 4.59 18.24 -11.82
CA GLU A 102 5.52 19.35 -11.56
C GLU A 102 4.84 20.52 -10.85
N VAL A 103 3.59 20.84 -11.20
CA VAL A 103 2.79 21.86 -10.50
C VAL A 103 2.51 21.44 -9.05
N LEU A 104 2.11 20.18 -8.81
CA LEU A 104 1.86 19.68 -7.46
C LEU A 104 3.12 19.74 -6.60
N LEU A 105 4.27 19.35 -7.17
CA LEU A 105 5.57 19.32 -6.49
C LEU A 105 6.05 20.68 -5.98
N GLN A 106 5.61 21.79 -6.58
CA GLN A 106 5.91 23.15 -6.09
C GLN A 106 5.38 23.40 -4.68
N SER A 107 4.30 22.72 -4.30
CA SER A 107 3.64 22.87 -3.00
C SER A 107 4.10 21.85 -1.95
N VAL A 108 4.86 20.83 -2.36
CA VAL A 108 5.41 19.78 -1.48
C VAL A 108 6.66 20.32 -0.77
N LYS A 109 6.79 20.07 0.53
CA LYS A 109 7.96 20.48 1.33
C LYS A 109 8.86 19.30 1.69
N ASP A 110 8.31 18.11 1.85
CA ASP A 110 9.09 16.91 2.12
C ASP A 110 9.96 16.54 0.91
N GLU A 111 11.28 16.60 1.10
CA GLU A 111 12.25 16.31 0.04
C GLU A 111 12.20 14.85 -0.41
N ASN A 112 11.83 13.92 0.46
CA ASN A 112 11.73 12.51 0.07
C ASN A 112 10.49 12.29 -0.80
N LEU A 113 9.37 12.97 -0.53
CA LEU A 113 8.20 12.95 -1.42
C LEU A 113 8.54 13.49 -2.80
N LYS A 114 9.25 14.63 -2.89
CA LYS A 114 9.69 15.19 -4.18
C LYS A 114 10.54 14.21 -4.99
N LEU A 115 11.37 13.42 -4.30
CA LEU A 115 12.21 12.40 -4.95
C LEU A 115 11.44 11.15 -5.39
N THR A 116 10.36 10.81 -4.70
CA THR A 116 9.66 9.52 -4.88
C THR A 116 8.45 9.62 -5.81
N LEU A 117 7.70 10.72 -5.75
CA LEU A 117 6.52 10.95 -6.58
C LEU A 117 6.79 10.88 -8.11
N PRO A 118 7.91 11.37 -8.67
CA PRO A 118 8.20 11.24 -10.10
C PRO A 118 8.36 9.80 -10.61
N PHE A 119 8.52 8.83 -9.70
CA PHE A 119 8.54 7.40 -10.00
C PHE A 119 7.19 6.73 -9.74
N GLY A 120 6.14 7.50 -9.44
CA GLY A 120 4.82 6.98 -9.07
C GLY A 120 4.78 6.34 -7.68
N ILE A 121 5.67 6.74 -6.76
CA ILE A 121 5.71 6.19 -5.41
C ILE A 121 5.34 7.27 -4.39
N GLY A 122 4.12 7.19 -3.85
CA GLY A 122 3.69 7.98 -2.70
C GLY A 122 4.22 7.42 -1.37
N MET A 123 4.60 8.31 -0.45
CA MET A 123 4.86 7.94 0.94
C MET A 123 3.83 8.58 1.85
N HIS A 124 3.27 7.81 2.79
CA HIS A 124 2.31 8.34 3.75
C HIS A 124 2.73 8.04 5.18
N HIS A 125 2.94 9.08 5.99
CA HIS A 125 3.21 8.95 7.42
C HIS A 125 2.76 10.20 8.19
N ALA A 126 2.62 10.08 9.51
CA ALA A 126 2.18 11.16 10.41
C ALA A 126 3.14 12.36 10.55
N GLY A 127 4.19 12.42 9.73
CA GLY A 127 5.10 13.57 9.66
C GLY A 127 4.78 14.52 8.50
N LEU A 128 3.91 14.10 7.59
CA LEU A 128 3.48 14.90 6.45
C LEU A 128 2.39 15.88 6.85
N THR A 129 2.37 17.03 6.17
CA THR A 129 1.27 17.98 6.30
C THR A 129 -0.04 17.40 5.78
N PRO A 130 -1.22 17.89 6.21
CA PRO A 130 -2.50 17.50 5.60
C PRO A 130 -2.52 17.69 4.08
N HIS A 131 -1.89 18.77 3.59
CA HIS A 131 -1.77 19.07 2.17
C HIS A 131 -0.97 18.00 1.40
N GLU A 132 0.21 17.62 1.90
CA GLU A 132 1.03 16.58 1.27
C GLU A 132 0.34 15.21 1.29
N ARG A 133 -0.42 14.90 2.36
CA ARG A 133 -1.23 13.68 2.41
C ARG A 133 -2.31 13.67 1.34
N ALA A 134 -3.00 14.79 1.15
CA ALA A 134 -4.00 14.94 0.10
C ALA A 134 -3.38 14.77 -1.31
N ILE A 135 -2.17 15.30 -1.55
CA ILE A 135 -1.45 15.08 -2.82
C ILE A 135 -1.17 13.59 -3.03
N VAL A 136 -0.62 12.91 -2.03
CA VAL A 136 -0.31 11.47 -2.12
C VAL A 136 -1.59 10.66 -2.38
N GLU A 137 -2.68 10.96 -1.69
CA GLU A 137 -3.99 10.31 -1.89
C GLU A 137 -4.65 10.65 -3.24
N GLN A 138 -4.35 11.80 -3.83
CA GLN A 138 -4.84 12.19 -5.16
C GLN A 138 -4.11 11.45 -6.28
N VAL A 139 -2.78 11.28 -6.12
CA VAL A 139 -1.95 10.54 -7.09
C VAL A 139 -2.19 9.03 -6.97
N ASP A 140 -2.46 8.53 -5.76
CA ASP A 140 -2.77 7.12 -5.48
C ASP A 140 -4.25 6.92 -5.12
N VAL A 141 -5.05 6.46 -6.07
CA VAL A 141 -6.46 6.10 -5.82
C VAL A 141 -6.55 4.96 -4.79
N LEU A 142 -6.89 5.36 -3.56
CA LEU A 142 -7.30 4.61 -2.34
C LEU A 142 -6.23 4.20 -1.31
N GLN A 143 -6.13 5.02 -0.27
CA GLN A 143 -5.88 4.56 1.09
C GLN A 143 -7.21 4.13 1.74
N MET A 144 -7.30 2.91 2.30
CA MET A 144 -7.96 2.68 3.59
C MET A 144 -7.77 1.24 4.10
N MET A 145 -7.50 1.16 5.40
CA MET A 145 -7.33 -0.06 6.19
C MET A 145 -8.48 -1.04 6.01
N GLY A 146 -8.14 -2.32 5.78
CA GLY A 146 -9.06 -3.44 5.92
C GLY A 146 -9.67 -4.01 4.65
N ARG A 147 -9.36 -3.51 3.44
CA ARG A 147 -9.90 -4.08 2.18
C ARG A 147 -8.88 -4.04 1.05
N ALA A 148 -8.08 -5.10 0.91
CA ALA A 148 -7.68 -5.49 -0.45
C ALA A 148 -8.98 -5.71 -1.24
N GLY A 149 -9.16 -4.95 -2.34
CA GLY A 149 -10.32 -5.01 -3.22
C GLY A 149 -11.27 -3.84 -3.09
N ARG A 150 -11.45 -3.11 -4.19
CA ARG A 150 -12.40 -1.99 -4.34
C ARG A 150 -13.68 -2.52 -5.01
N PRO A 151 -14.82 -2.66 -4.32
CA PRO A 151 -16.00 -3.35 -4.85
C PRO A 151 -16.58 -2.79 -6.15
N GLN A 152 -16.31 -1.52 -6.46
CA GLN A 152 -16.75 -0.87 -7.70
C GLN A 152 -15.78 -1.07 -8.87
N TYR A 153 -14.52 -1.46 -8.61
CA TYR A 153 -13.44 -1.46 -9.61
C TYR A 153 -12.75 -2.82 -9.76
N ASP A 154 -12.70 -3.61 -8.69
CA ASP A 154 -11.94 -4.87 -8.64
C ASP A 154 -12.87 -6.08 -8.53
N THR A 155 -12.63 -7.07 -9.37
CA THR A 155 -13.29 -8.39 -9.32
C THR A 155 -12.64 -9.34 -8.32
N SER A 156 -11.38 -9.08 -7.97
CA SER A 156 -10.59 -9.82 -6.97
C SER A 156 -9.47 -8.91 -6.44
N ALA A 157 -8.93 -9.27 -5.29
CA ALA A 157 -7.79 -8.59 -4.69
C ALA A 157 -6.72 -9.57 -4.24
N VAL A 158 -5.50 -9.06 -4.07
CA VAL A 158 -4.34 -9.85 -3.62
C VAL A 158 -3.75 -9.18 -2.38
N ALA A 159 -3.33 -10.00 -1.41
CA ALA A 159 -2.67 -9.58 -0.18
C ALA A 159 -1.42 -10.43 0.10
#